data_AF-A0A954L0A0-F1
#
_entry.id   AF-A0A954L0A0-F1
#
_cell.length_a   1.000
_cell.length_b   1.000
_cell.length_c   1.000
_cell.angle_alpha   90.00
_cell.angle_beta   90.00
_cell.angle_gamma   90.00
#
_symmetry.space_group_name_H-M   'P 1'
#
loop_
_entity.id
_entity.type
_entity.pdbx_description
1 polymer ?
#
loop_
_entity_poly.entity_id
_entity_poly.type
_entity_poly.pdbx_seq_one_letter_code
_entity_poly.pdbx_strand_id
1 'polypeptide(L)'
;MAESEEQLIFQAREAVSQCNWVVGECASRWTKKYARGRTDADFGQMVGLSGDQIYQRRRVWETFGAVFPDFQNLKWSFFYVALNWEDAEKCLSWADENEATVAEMRAWRRAQNGEDLFAEPEEAYSEWAAPLAMDTRDMPMSTVKDPAGFVPSGQGPRAGMGYDGNSAETMAAAARETSEYAPFRSDAGAPAPREQAAEVGVLERPEPTADQVWKRAVSVLEKLNNSLSNKVLRTYEDQPDKVQQRLADAFNELSEKLGGLV
;
A
#
# COMPACT_ATOMS: atom_id res chain seq x y z
N MET A 1 32.44 13.34 11.21
CA MET A 1 32.89 12.89 9.87
C MET A 1 31.71 12.93 8.94
N ALA A 2 31.85 13.49 7.73
CA ALA A 2 30.76 13.50 6.77
C ALA A 2 30.54 12.08 6.25
N GLU A 3 29.36 11.52 6.50
CA GLU A 3 28.93 10.23 5.94
C GLU A 3 28.99 10.30 4.41
N SER A 4 29.67 9.35 3.76
CA SER A 4 29.83 9.36 2.31
C SER A 4 28.57 8.89 1.59
N GLU A 5 28.45 9.23 0.31
CA GLU A 5 27.33 8.76 -0.53
C GLU A 5 27.24 7.23 -0.58
N GLU A 6 28.37 6.55 -0.72
CA GLU A 6 28.44 5.08 -0.75
C GLU A 6 28.00 4.45 0.57
N GLN A 7 28.29 5.09 1.71
CA GLN A 7 27.84 4.62 3.02
C GLN A 7 26.32 4.66 3.14
N LEU A 8 25.68 5.74 2.68
CA LEU A 8 24.22 5.87 2.68
C LEU A 8 23.56 4.80 1.79
N ILE A 9 24.12 4.55 0.61
CA ILE A 9 23.62 3.53 -0.31
C ILE A 9 23.78 2.13 0.31
N PHE A 10 24.95 1.83 0.87
CA PHE A 10 25.21 0.55 1.52
C PHE A 10 24.26 0.29 2.71
N GLN A 11 24.12 1.27 3.61
CA GLN A 11 23.19 1.17 4.74
C GLN A 11 21.74 0.98 4.27
N ALA A 12 21.30 1.73 3.26
CA ALA A 12 19.97 1.60 2.72
C ALA A 12 19.72 0.19 2.14
N ARG A 13 20.69 -0.37 1.42
CA ARG A 13 20.62 -1.73 0.84
C ARG A 13 20.43 -2.82 1.90
N GLU A 14 21.23 -2.77 2.96
CA GLU A 14 21.10 -3.70 4.09
C GLU A 14 19.74 -3.56 4.80
N ALA A 15 19.21 -2.33 4.86
CA ALA A 15 17.97 -2.03 5.55
C ALA A 15 16.69 -2.33 4.74
N VAL A 16 16.77 -2.58 3.42
CA VAL A 16 15.59 -2.72 2.53
C VAL A 16 14.56 -3.72 3.07
N SER A 17 15.01 -4.86 3.58
CA SER A 17 14.14 -5.92 4.10
C SER A 17 13.91 -5.85 5.62
N GLN A 18 14.67 -5.00 6.33
CA GLN A 18 14.71 -5.02 7.79
C GLN A 18 14.04 -3.80 8.42
N CYS A 19 14.28 -2.60 7.89
CA CYS A 19 13.88 -1.37 8.54
C CYS A 19 13.56 -0.25 7.54
N ASN A 20 12.26 -0.02 7.32
CA ASN A 20 11.76 1.06 6.46
C ASN A 20 12.21 2.46 6.93
N TRP A 21 12.40 2.65 8.24
CA TRP A 21 12.86 3.92 8.80
C TRP A 21 14.29 4.25 8.37
N VAL A 22 15.21 3.29 8.44
CA VAL A 22 16.62 3.48 8.04
C VAL A 22 16.72 3.78 6.55
N VAL A 23 15.92 3.11 5.72
CA VAL A 23 15.85 3.39 4.27
C VAL A 23 15.37 4.82 4.02
N GLY A 24 14.32 5.27 4.71
CA GLY A 24 13.80 6.64 4.60
C GLY A 24 14.79 7.70 5.08
N GLU A 25 15.52 7.41 6.15
CA GLU A 25 16.58 8.27 6.67
C GLU A 25 17.73 8.43 5.67
N CYS A 26 18.24 7.30 5.15
CA CYS A 26 19.31 7.28 4.16
C CYS A 26 18.89 8.03 2.90
N ALA A 27 17.66 7.81 2.42
CA ALA A 27 17.10 8.54 1.28
C ALA A 27 17.02 10.05 1.55
N SER A 28 16.54 10.49 2.71
CA SER A 28 16.47 11.93 3.04
C SER A 28 17.86 12.56 3.11
N ARG A 29 18.82 11.90 3.75
CA ARG A 29 20.21 12.36 3.83
C ARG A 29 20.88 12.43 2.46
N TRP A 30 20.66 11.41 1.62
CA TRP A 30 21.20 11.33 0.27
C TRP A 30 20.61 12.42 -0.62
N THR A 31 19.29 12.60 -0.60
CA THR A 31 18.61 13.62 -1.43
C THR A 31 19.05 15.03 -1.03
N LYS A 32 19.27 15.30 0.26
CA LYS A 32 19.73 16.61 0.75
C LYS A 32 21.19 16.94 0.39
N LYS A 33 22.07 15.94 0.32
CA LYS A 33 23.53 16.17 0.18
C LYS A 33 24.10 15.80 -1.19
N TYR A 34 23.54 14.78 -1.84
CA TYR A 34 24.15 14.11 -2.98
C TYR A 34 23.27 14.07 -4.23
N ALA A 35 21.97 14.38 -4.16
CA ALA A 35 21.07 14.35 -5.32
C ALA A 35 21.66 15.04 -6.56
N ARG A 36 22.06 16.32 -6.46
CA ARG A 36 22.68 17.08 -7.56
C ARG A 36 21.92 16.95 -8.91
N GLY A 37 20.59 16.97 -8.85
CA GLY A 37 19.71 16.77 -10.02
C GLY A 37 19.24 15.33 -10.23
N ARG A 38 19.78 14.36 -9.51
CA ARG A 38 19.24 13.01 -9.37
C ARG A 38 18.02 13.00 -8.45
N THR A 39 17.19 11.99 -8.62
CA THR A 39 15.86 11.82 -8.01
C THR A 39 15.82 10.59 -7.11
N ASP A 40 14.70 10.40 -6.41
CA ASP A 40 14.43 9.17 -5.65
C ASP A 40 14.45 7.92 -6.54
N ALA A 41 14.18 8.05 -7.85
CA ALA A 41 14.30 6.94 -8.79
C ALA A 41 15.76 6.50 -8.98
N ASP A 42 16.70 7.44 -9.05
CA ASP A 42 18.13 7.14 -9.16
C ASP A 42 18.64 6.48 -7.88
N PHE A 43 18.22 6.98 -6.71
CA PHE A 43 18.53 6.33 -5.43
C PHE A 43 17.93 4.94 -5.33
N GLY A 44 16.67 4.78 -5.76
CA GLY A 44 15.98 3.50 -5.82
C GLY A 44 16.73 2.48 -6.68
N GLN A 45 17.23 2.87 -7.85
CA GLN A 45 18.05 1.99 -8.70
C GLN A 45 19.32 1.50 -8.00
N MET A 46 19.98 2.36 -7.22
CA MET A 46 21.20 2.00 -6.49
C MET A 46 20.92 1.07 -5.29
N VAL A 47 19.72 1.17 -4.70
CA VAL A 47 19.32 0.42 -3.50
C VAL A 47 18.51 -0.85 -3.83
N GLY A 48 17.95 -0.95 -5.04
CA GLY A 48 17.10 -2.07 -5.47
C GLY A 48 15.61 -1.87 -5.18
N LEU A 49 15.15 -0.63 -5.07
CA LEU A 49 13.74 -0.26 -4.85
C LEU A 49 13.23 0.65 -5.96
N SER A 50 11.92 0.72 -6.16
CA SER A 50 11.33 1.70 -7.07
C SER A 50 11.49 3.12 -6.52
N GLY A 51 11.50 4.11 -7.41
CA GLY A 51 11.55 5.52 -6.99
C GLY A 51 10.38 5.92 -6.09
N ASP A 52 9.19 5.36 -6.34
CA ASP A 52 8.00 5.58 -5.51
C ASP A 52 8.17 4.98 -4.11
N GLN A 53 8.73 3.76 -4.00
CA GLN A 53 9.02 3.12 -2.72
C GLN A 53 10.02 3.92 -1.86
N ILE A 54 11.03 4.52 -2.50
CA ILE A 54 11.97 5.42 -1.83
C ILE A 54 11.29 6.72 -1.43
N TYR A 55 10.52 7.33 -2.34
CA TYR A 55 9.81 8.58 -2.10
C TYR A 55 8.87 8.47 -0.88
N GLN A 56 8.07 7.40 -0.80
CA GLN A 56 7.17 7.16 0.33
C GLN A 56 7.93 7.05 1.66
N ARG A 57 8.99 6.23 1.72
CA ARG A 57 9.82 6.06 2.92
C ARG A 57 10.52 7.35 3.33
N ARG A 58 11.03 8.09 2.36
CA ARG A 58 11.67 9.39 2.58
C ARG A 58 10.67 10.39 3.16
N ARG A 59 9.45 10.47 2.64
CA ARG A 59 8.42 11.37 3.16
C ARG A 59 7.98 11.04 4.57
N VAL A 60 7.81 9.75 4.88
CA VAL A 60 7.49 9.32 6.25
C VAL A 60 8.62 9.69 7.21
N TRP A 61 9.88 9.48 6.82
CA TRP A 61 11.03 9.91 7.62
C TRP A 61 11.11 11.43 7.77
N GLU A 62 10.89 12.20 6.72
CA GLU A 62 10.96 13.66 6.77
C GLU A 62 9.86 14.27 7.66
N THR A 63 8.70 13.62 7.74
CA THR A 63 7.55 14.08 8.52
C THR A 63 7.63 13.61 9.97
N PHE A 64 7.89 12.33 10.20
CA PHE A 64 7.79 11.70 11.52
C PHE A 64 9.14 11.23 12.10
N GLY A 65 10.24 11.37 11.36
CA GLY A 65 11.58 10.88 11.76
C GLY A 65 12.09 11.44 13.10
N ALA A 66 11.57 12.59 13.54
CA ALA A 66 11.91 13.16 14.84
C ALA A 66 11.07 12.62 16.00
N VAL A 67 9.83 12.20 15.73
CA VAL A 67 8.82 11.85 16.76
C VAL A 67 8.55 10.35 16.84
N PHE A 68 8.84 9.57 15.80
CA PHE A 68 8.62 8.12 15.82
C PHE A 68 9.30 7.37 16.98
N PRO A 69 10.47 7.79 17.53
CA PRO A 69 11.08 7.09 18.65
C PRO A 69 10.25 7.17 19.95
N ASP A 70 9.33 8.13 20.04
CA ASP A 70 8.44 8.30 21.19
C ASP A 70 7.30 7.27 21.20
N PHE A 71 7.01 6.64 20.05
CA PHE A 71 5.99 5.62 19.89
C PHE A 71 6.62 4.22 19.88
N GLN A 72 6.43 3.44 20.94
CA GLN A 72 7.12 2.15 21.10
C GLN A 72 6.37 0.99 20.43
N ASN A 73 5.05 1.10 20.30
CA ASN A 73 4.20 0.01 19.82
C ASN A 73 3.85 0.15 18.33
N LEU A 74 4.14 1.31 17.74
CA LEU A 74 3.75 1.61 16.37
C LEU A 74 4.79 1.16 15.34
N LYS A 75 4.28 0.49 14.31
CA LYS A 75 5.06 0.14 13.12
C LYS A 75 5.07 1.29 12.11
N TRP A 76 6.04 1.28 11.21
CA TRP A 76 6.15 2.26 10.10
C TRP A 76 4.83 2.44 9.32
N SER A 77 4.04 1.37 9.15
CA SER A 77 2.76 1.41 8.45
C SER A 77 1.74 2.39 9.04
N PHE A 78 1.77 2.64 10.35
CA PHE A 78 0.88 3.62 10.99
C PHE A 78 1.20 5.04 10.50
N PHE A 79 2.48 5.38 10.49
CA PHE A 79 2.99 6.68 10.04
C PHE A 79 2.81 6.90 8.54
N TYR A 80 2.96 5.83 7.74
CA TYR A 80 2.66 5.90 6.31
C TYR A 80 1.19 6.25 6.05
N VAL A 81 0.27 5.60 6.76
CA VAL A 81 -1.16 5.87 6.65
C VAL A 81 -1.52 7.27 7.13
N ALA A 82 -0.87 7.75 8.19
CA ALA A 82 -1.11 9.06 8.76
C ALA A 82 -0.39 10.21 8.01
N LEU A 83 0.38 9.92 6.94
CA LEU A 83 1.26 10.90 6.27
C LEU A 83 0.53 12.15 5.76
N ASN A 84 -0.72 12.00 5.33
CA ASN A 84 -1.52 13.10 4.79
C ASN A 84 -2.67 13.50 5.73
N TRP A 85 -2.65 13.07 7.00
CA TRP A 85 -3.69 13.40 7.96
C TRP A 85 -3.32 14.67 8.73
N GLU A 86 -4.25 15.62 8.80
CA GLU A 86 -4.07 16.85 9.59
C GLU A 86 -3.99 16.57 11.10
N ASP A 87 -4.65 15.51 11.54
CA ASP A 87 -4.77 15.04 12.91
C ASP A 87 -3.89 13.80 13.20
N ALA A 88 -2.79 13.66 12.44
CA ALA A 88 -1.87 12.52 12.52
C ALA A 88 -1.36 12.27 13.95
N GLU A 89 -0.88 13.30 14.64
CA GLU A 89 -0.33 13.18 16.01
C GLU A 89 -1.35 12.59 16.97
N LYS A 90 -2.59 13.10 16.96
CA LYS A 90 -3.67 12.63 17.84
C LYS A 90 -4.04 11.17 17.54
N CYS A 91 -4.09 10.80 16.26
CA CYS A 91 -4.38 9.43 15.83
C CYS A 91 -3.27 8.45 16.23
N LEU A 92 -2.00 8.85 16.04
CA LEU A 92 -0.84 8.03 16.39
C LEU A 92 -0.74 7.83 17.91
N SER A 93 -0.92 8.89 18.72
CA SER A 93 -0.95 8.77 20.18
C SER A 93 -2.04 7.83 20.66
N TRP A 94 -3.26 7.97 20.12
CA TRP A 94 -4.35 7.05 20.45
C TRP A 94 -4.02 5.60 20.09
N ALA A 95 -3.43 5.36 18.91
CA ALA A 95 -3.09 4.01 18.47
C ALA A 95 -1.99 3.37 19.34
N ASP A 96 -1.00 4.15 19.78
CA ASP A 96 0.10 3.67 20.64
C ASP A 96 -0.39 3.34 22.05
N GLU A 97 -1.25 4.19 22.63
CA GLU A 97 -1.86 3.99 23.96
C GLU A 97 -2.80 2.78 24.01
N ASN A 98 -3.50 2.49 22.91
CA ASN A 98 -4.51 1.43 22.85
C ASN A 98 -4.00 0.15 22.17
N GLU A 99 -2.72 0.10 21.79
CA GLU A 99 -2.12 -0.99 21.00
C GLU A 99 -2.97 -1.36 19.77
N ALA A 100 -3.58 -0.35 19.16
CA ALA A 100 -4.56 -0.53 18.10
C ALA A 100 -3.89 -0.95 16.78
N THR A 101 -4.62 -1.66 15.94
CA THR A 101 -4.23 -1.93 14.56
C THR A 101 -4.42 -0.70 13.67
N VAL A 102 -3.78 -0.69 12.49
CA VAL A 102 -3.95 0.39 11.48
C VAL A 102 -5.42 0.55 11.07
N ALA A 103 -6.18 -0.56 11.01
CA ALA A 103 -7.59 -0.53 10.66
C ALA A 103 -8.42 0.16 11.77
N GLU A 104 -8.13 -0.14 13.03
CA GLU A 104 -8.77 0.50 14.19
C GLU A 104 -8.42 1.99 14.27
N MET A 105 -7.16 2.38 14.01
CA MET A 105 -6.76 3.79 13.94
C MET A 105 -7.55 4.55 12.86
N ARG A 106 -7.70 3.97 11.66
CA ARG A 106 -8.53 4.55 10.58
C ARG A 106 -10.00 4.67 10.99
N ALA A 107 -10.56 3.63 11.63
CA ALA A 107 -11.95 3.64 12.09
C ALA A 107 -12.19 4.67 13.19
N TRP A 108 -11.26 4.77 14.15
CA TRP A 108 -11.32 5.76 15.22
C TRP A 108 -11.28 7.18 14.67
N ARG A 109 -10.37 7.47 13.72
CA ARG A 109 -10.30 8.77 13.05
C ARG A 109 -11.63 9.15 12.39
N ARG A 110 -12.23 8.22 11.63
CA ARG A 110 -13.55 8.45 11.01
C ARG A 110 -14.62 8.73 12.07
N ALA A 111 -14.63 7.99 13.18
CA ALA A 111 -15.55 8.20 14.29
C ALA A 111 -15.37 9.59 14.93
N GLN A 112 -14.13 10.11 15.01
CA GLN A 112 -13.86 11.45 15.55
C GLN A 112 -14.34 12.57 14.62
N ASN A 113 -14.26 12.37 13.30
CA ASN A 113 -14.66 13.35 12.29
C ASN A 113 -16.15 13.28 11.92
N GLY A 114 -16.88 12.28 12.43
CA GLY A 114 -18.28 12.02 12.05
C GLY A 114 -18.44 11.47 10.63
N GLU A 115 -17.38 10.88 10.08
CA GLU A 115 -17.37 10.22 8.77
C GLU A 115 -18.00 8.82 8.85
N ASP A 116 -18.57 8.34 7.75
CA ASP A 116 -19.21 7.01 7.70
C ASP A 116 -18.19 5.89 7.94
N LEU A 117 -18.45 5.07 8.97
CA LEU A 117 -17.61 3.95 9.37
C LEU A 117 -17.64 2.77 8.39
N PHE A 118 -18.64 2.73 7.51
CA PHE A 118 -18.82 1.69 6.50
C PHE A 118 -18.36 2.12 5.10
N ALA A 119 -17.92 3.38 4.93
CA ALA A 119 -17.32 3.82 3.68
C ALA A 119 -16.11 2.93 3.36
N GLU A 120 -16.03 2.45 2.12
CA GLU A 120 -14.88 1.66 1.68
C GLU A 120 -13.59 2.44 1.96
N PRO A 121 -12.51 1.78 2.41
CA PRO A 121 -11.24 2.45 2.63
C PRO A 121 -10.77 3.07 1.31
N GLU A 122 -10.89 4.38 1.21
CA GLU A 122 -10.56 5.18 0.02
C GLU A 122 -9.09 5.01 -0.40
N GLU A 123 -8.25 4.58 0.55
CA GLU A 123 -6.88 4.17 0.32
C GLU A 123 -6.76 2.67 0.59
N ALA A 124 -6.73 1.91 -0.50
CA ALA A 124 -6.33 0.50 -0.49
C ALA A 124 -5.08 0.35 0.38
N TYR A 125 -5.12 -0.61 1.31
CA TYR A 125 -3.98 -1.04 2.10
C TYR A 125 -2.78 -1.22 1.17
N SER A 126 -1.85 -0.28 1.23
CA SER A 126 -0.68 -0.25 0.36
C SER A 126 0.14 -1.50 0.70
N GLU A 127 0.21 -2.47 -0.21
CA GLU A 127 0.97 -3.73 -0.05
C GLU A 127 2.44 -3.45 0.35
N TRP A 128 2.95 -2.26 0.00
CA TRP A 128 4.27 -1.74 0.35
C TRP A 128 4.44 -1.26 1.80
N ALA A 129 3.37 -1.15 2.58
CA ALA A 129 3.41 -0.82 4.01
C ALA A 129 3.65 -2.04 4.90
N ALA A 130 3.51 -3.25 4.35
CA ALA A 130 4.02 -4.46 4.98
C ALA A 130 5.55 -4.51 4.81
N PRO A 131 6.32 -4.90 5.85
CA PRO A 131 7.68 -5.38 5.62
C PRO A 131 7.64 -6.45 4.53
N LEU A 132 8.58 -6.43 3.59
CA LEU A 132 8.63 -7.38 2.45
C LEU A 132 8.62 -8.87 2.85
N ALA A 133 8.73 -9.17 4.15
CA ALA A 133 8.67 -10.50 4.76
C ALA A 133 7.29 -10.90 5.33
N MET A 134 6.26 -10.05 5.30
CA MET A 134 4.91 -10.41 5.77
C MET A 134 3.94 -10.56 4.60
N ASP A 135 3.59 -11.80 4.28
CA ASP A 135 2.49 -12.13 3.37
C ASP A 135 1.16 -11.76 4.06
N THR A 136 0.61 -10.60 3.71
CA THR A 136 -0.63 -10.07 4.33
C THR A 136 -1.89 -10.75 3.80
N ARG A 137 -1.77 -11.73 2.89
CA ARG A 137 -2.89 -12.54 2.40
C ARG A 137 -3.57 -13.37 3.50
N ASP A 138 -2.84 -13.66 4.58
CA ASP A 138 -3.30 -14.48 5.71
C ASP A 138 -3.65 -13.68 6.99
N MET A 139 -3.79 -12.35 6.91
CA MET A 139 -4.34 -11.56 8.02
C MET A 139 -5.87 -11.58 7.94
N PRO A 140 -6.58 -12.39 8.75
CA PRO A 140 -8.03 -12.27 8.83
C PRO A 140 -8.36 -10.89 9.39
N MET A 141 -9.18 -10.13 8.66
CA MET A 141 -9.85 -8.96 9.22
C MET A 141 -10.47 -9.39 10.56
N SER A 142 -10.08 -8.71 11.64
CA SER A 142 -10.49 -9.02 13.00
C SER A 142 -12.01 -9.12 13.06
N THR A 143 -12.54 -10.34 13.10
CA THR A 143 -13.94 -10.57 13.37
C THR A 143 -14.15 -10.38 14.86
N VAL A 144 -15.04 -9.44 15.21
CA VAL A 144 -15.43 -9.17 16.59
C VAL A 144 -15.81 -10.49 17.26
N LYS A 145 -15.01 -10.94 18.23
CA LYS A 145 -15.31 -12.13 19.03
C LYS A 145 -16.14 -11.73 20.24
N ASP A 146 -17.17 -12.53 20.50
CA ASP A 146 -18.02 -12.46 21.68
C ASP A 146 -17.16 -12.54 22.97
N PRO A 147 -17.37 -11.67 23.99
CA PRO A 147 -16.55 -11.59 25.21
C PRO A 147 -16.39 -12.90 26.01
N ALA A 148 -17.17 -13.94 25.72
CA ALA A 148 -17.03 -15.26 26.34
C ALA A 148 -15.82 -16.08 25.82
N GLY A 149 -15.14 -15.64 24.74
CA GLY A 149 -14.05 -16.37 24.09
C GLY A 149 -12.63 -15.85 24.36
N PHE A 150 -12.44 -14.94 25.31
CA PHE A 150 -11.12 -14.34 25.59
C PHE A 150 -10.23 -15.31 26.36
N VAL A 151 -9.14 -15.77 25.74
CA VAL A 151 -8.03 -16.47 26.42
C VAL A 151 -6.82 -15.53 26.49
N PRO A 152 -6.20 -15.35 27.68
CA PRO A 152 -5.02 -14.50 27.83
C PRO A 152 -3.85 -14.95 26.95
N SER A 153 -3.11 -13.97 26.41
CA SER A 153 -1.96 -14.17 25.52
C SER A 153 -0.94 -15.17 26.09
N GLY A 154 -0.64 -16.23 25.33
CA GLY A 154 0.42 -17.20 25.65
C GLY A 154 0.02 -18.69 25.61
N GLN A 155 -1.26 -19.03 25.45
CA GLN A 155 -1.73 -20.42 25.39
C GLN A 155 -2.59 -20.70 24.14
N GLY A 156 -2.08 -20.34 22.97
CA GLY A 156 -2.69 -20.68 21.68
C GLY A 156 -1.79 -21.60 20.84
N PRO A 157 -2.33 -22.30 19.82
CA PRO A 157 -1.62 -23.31 19.00
C PRO A 157 -0.44 -22.78 18.16
N ARG A 158 -0.01 -21.53 18.36
CA ARG A 158 1.04 -20.84 17.62
C ARG A 158 2.42 -20.90 18.29
N ALA A 159 2.55 -21.68 19.37
CA ALA A 159 3.84 -21.94 20.00
C ALA A 159 4.64 -22.96 19.18
N GLY A 160 5.45 -22.45 18.25
CA GLY A 160 6.50 -23.21 17.58
C GLY A 160 6.28 -23.36 16.08
N MET A 161 6.91 -22.48 15.30
CA MET A 161 7.43 -22.90 14.00
C MET A 161 8.63 -22.03 13.61
N GLY A 162 9.81 -22.67 13.56
CA GLY A 162 11.07 -22.08 13.15
C GLY A 162 11.17 -21.98 11.63
N TYR A 163 11.85 -20.93 11.17
CA TYR A 163 12.06 -20.64 9.76
C TYR A 163 13.40 -21.24 9.29
N ASP A 164 13.32 -22.18 8.35
CA ASP A 164 14.45 -22.78 7.64
C ASP A 164 14.61 -22.05 6.29
N GLY A 165 15.85 -21.67 5.97
CA GLY A 165 16.16 -20.80 4.84
C GLY A 165 16.79 -21.56 3.69
N ASN A 166 16.34 -21.29 2.45
CA ASN A 166 17.20 -21.23 1.27
C ASN A 166 16.38 -20.81 0.04
N SER A 167 16.84 -19.80 -0.72
CA SER A 167 17.18 -19.93 -2.15
C SER A 167 17.53 -18.58 -2.80
N ALA A 168 18.42 -18.67 -3.78
CA ALA A 168 19.26 -17.64 -4.36
C ALA A 168 18.76 -17.15 -5.73
N GLU A 169 19.21 -15.92 -6.09
CA GLU A 169 19.55 -15.39 -7.43
C GLU A 169 18.50 -15.43 -8.58
N THR A 170 18.25 -14.36 -9.33
CA THR A 170 19.15 -13.86 -10.40
C THR A 170 18.59 -12.59 -11.06
N MET A 171 19.51 -11.74 -11.52
CA MET A 171 19.30 -10.49 -12.28
C MET A 171 18.89 -10.72 -13.74
N ALA A 172 18.14 -9.78 -14.32
CA ALA A 172 18.20 -9.48 -15.75
C ALA A 172 17.79 -8.02 -16.03
N ALA A 173 18.77 -7.22 -16.42
CA ALA A 173 18.64 -5.85 -16.88
C ALA A 173 18.16 -5.78 -18.34
N ALA A 174 17.33 -4.78 -18.66
CA ALA A 174 17.08 -4.37 -20.05
C ALA A 174 16.95 -2.83 -20.11
N ALA A 175 17.96 -2.21 -20.75
CA ALA A 175 18.02 -0.80 -21.10
C ALA A 175 17.43 -0.57 -22.50
N ARG A 176 16.62 0.49 -22.69
CA ARG A 176 16.43 1.30 -23.93
C ARG A 176 15.74 2.64 -23.55
N GLU A 177 16.46 3.75 -23.56
CA GLU A 177 16.56 4.76 -24.65
C GLU A 177 15.45 5.84 -24.66
N THR A 178 15.87 7.04 -24.19
CA THR A 178 15.58 8.39 -24.70
C THR A 178 14.19 8.73 -25.27
N SER A 179 13.45 9.55 -24.52
CA SER A 179 12.65 10.62 -25.12
C SER A 179 12.88 11.92 -24.37
N GLU A 180 13.24 12.93 -25.16
CA GLU A 180 13.68 14.28 -24.82
C GLU A 180 12.50 15.08 -24.23
N TYR A 181 12.55 15.40 -22.93
CA TYR A 181 11.59 16.31 -22.29
C TYR A 181 12.27 17.63 -21.98
N ALA A 182 11.74 18.72 -22.54
CA ALA A 182 12.31 20.06 -22.47
C ALA A 182 12.10 20.69 -21.08
N PRO A 183 13.16 21.12 -20.37
CA PRO A 183 13.02 21.81 -19.08
C PRO A 183 12.55 23.26 -19.28
N PHE A 184 11.60 23.67 -18.44
CA PHE A 184 11.03 25.02 -18.40
C PHE A 184 12.11 26.12 -18.47
N ARG A 185 11.90 27.10 -19.37
CA ARG A 185 12.73 28.30 -19.46
C ARG A 185 12.52 29.19 -18.23
N SER A 186 13.63 29.64 -17.64
CA SER A 186 13.73 30.43 -16.41
C SER A 186 13.29 31.90 -16.54
N ASP A 187 12.26 32.22 -17.35
CA ASP A 187 11.88 33.61 -17.63
C ASP A 187 10.36 33.85 -17.68
N ALA A 188 9.59 33.17 -16.83
CA ALA A 188 8.16 33.42 -16.65
C ALA A 188 7.87 34.38 -15.48
N GLY A 189 8.46 35.58 -15.52
CA GLY A 189 8.09 36.69 -14.64
C GLY A 189 7.01 37.55 -15.28
N ALA A 190 5.73 37.20 -15.09
CA ALA A 190 4.60 38.07 -15.41
C ALA A 190 3.65 38.16 -14.21
N PRO A 191 3.06 39.34 -13.91
CA PRO A 191 2.29 39.58 -12.69
C PRO A 191 0.95 38.83 -12.72
N ALA A 192 0.50 38.41 -11.53
CA ALA A 192 -0.74 37.67 -11.33
C ALA A 192 -1.97 38.43 -11.87
N PRO A 193 -2.78 37.84 -12.76
CA PRO A 193 -4.11 38.35 -13.08
C PRO A 193 -5.04 38.24 -11.87
N ARG A 194 -5.84 39.28 -11.68
CA ARG A 194 -6.78 39.48 -10.56
C ARG A 194 -7.78 38.33 -10.39
N GLU A 195 -8.17 38.17 -9.12
CA GLU A 195 -9.25 37.34 -8.59
C GLU A 195 -10.45 37.21 -9.54
N GLN A 196 -10.60 36.00 -10.08
CA GLN A 196 -11.90 35.45 -10.45
C GLN A 196 -11.99 34.09 -9.76
N ALA A 197 -13.09 33.88 -9.05
CA ALA A 197 -13.38 32.66 -8.32
C ALA A 197 -13.31 31.45 -9.28
N ALA A 198 -12.24 30.66 -9.14
CA ALA A 198 -12.11 29.39 -9.84
C ALA A 198 -12.86 28.34 -9.02
N GLU A 199 -13.99 27.89 -9.57
CA GLU A 199 -14.66 26.67 -9.16
C GLU A 199 -13.66 25.52 -9.10
N VAL A 200 -13.71 24.76 -8.01
CA VAL A 200 -12.93 23.54 -7.82
C VAL A 200 -13.41 22.51 -8.84
N GLY A 201 -12.70 22.41 -9.96
CA GLY A 201 -12.92 21.37 -10.95
C GLY A 201 -12.54 20.02 -10.35
N VAL A 202 -13.54 19.24 -9.93
CA VAL A 202 -13.42 17.80 -9.70
C VAL A 202 -12.98 17.19 -11.03
N LEU A 203 -11.73 16.74 -11.13
CA LEU A 203 -11.27 15.93 -12.25
C LEU A 203 -12.02 14.60 -12.19
N GLU A 204 -13.09 14.46 -12.98
CA GLU A 204 -13.77 13.19 -13.20
C GLU A 204 -12.75 12.15 -13.68
N ARG A 205 -12.65 11.05 -12.93
CA ARG A 205 -11.81 9.90 -13.28
C ARG A 205 -12.23 9.43 -14.67
N PRO A 206 -11.31 9.34 -15.66
CA PRO A 206 -11.69 8.99 -17.02
C PRO A 206 -12.39 7.63 -17.01
N GLU A 207 -13.61 7.59 -17.53
CA GLU A 207 -14.38 6.35 -17.64
C GLU A 207 -13.54 5.32 -18.41
N PRO A 208 -13.42 4.08 -17.89
CA PRO A 208 -12.62 3.07 -18.55
C PRO A 208 -13.20 2.81 -19.94
N THR A 209 -12.36 2.89 -20.96
CA THR A 209 -12.77 2.60 -22.34
C THR A 209 -13.31 1.16 -22.42
N ALA A 210 -14.26 0.91 -23.33
CA ALA A 210 -14.89 -0.39 -23.50
C ALA A 210 -13.85 -1.54 -23.61
N ASP A 211 -12.75 -1.31 -24.31
CA ASP A 211 -11.62 -2.25 -24.43
C ASP A 211 -10.95 -2.57 -23.09
N GLN A 212 -10.81 -1.60 -22.19
CA GLN A 212 -10.24 -1.83 -20.86
C GLN A 212 -11.20 -2.62 -19.97
N VAL A 213 -12.51 -2.38 -20.10
CA VAL A 213 -13.55 -3.14 -19.39
C VAL A 213 -13.54 -4.59 -19.86
N TRP A 214 -13.50 -4.84 -21.17
CA TRP A 214 -13.44 -6.19 -21.72
C TRP A 214 -12.15 -6.93 -21.35
N LYS A 215 -10.99 -6.27 -21.39
CA LYS A 215 -9.72 -6.88 -20.93
C LYS A 215 -9.75 -7.26 -19.45
N ARG A 216 -10.35 -6.43 -18.61
CA ARG A 216 -10.55 -6.73 -17.18
C ARG A 216 -11.53 -7.90 -17.00
N ALA A 217 -12.65 -7.92 -17.72
CA ALA A 217 -13.63 -9.00 -17.65
C ALA A 217 -13.03 -10.35 -18.04
N VAL A 218 -12.26 -10.41 -19.14
CA VAL A 218 -11.54 -11.62 -19.56
C VAL A 218 -10.55 -12.09 -18.48
N SER A 219 -9.74 -11.17 -17.94
CA SER A 219 -8.77 -11.52 -16.90
C SER A 219 -9.43 -12.06 -15.62
N VAL A 220 -10.61 -11.53 -15.25
CA VAL A 220 -11.38 -12.01 -14.09
C VAL A 220 -11.94 -13.41 -14.36
N LEU A 221 -12.49 -13.67 -15.56
CA LEU A 221 -12.99 -15.00 -15.93
C LEU A 221 -11.88 -16.04 -16.00
N GLU A 222 -10.70 -15.69 -16.52
CA GLU A 222 -9.53 -16.58 -16.54
C GLU A 222 -9.04 -16.90 -15.12
N LYS A 223 -8.99 -15.90 -14.24
CA LYS A 223 -8.65 -16.11 -12.83
C LYS A 223 -9.68 -16.99 -12.13
N LEU A 224 -10.97 -16.78 -12.39
CA LEU A 224 -12.04 -17.59 -11.83
C LEU A 224 -11.92 -19.05 -12.31
N ASN A 225 -11.70 -19.27 -13.61
CA ASN A 225 -11.47 -20.60 -14.16
C ASN A 225 -10.25 -21.32 -13.55
N ASN A 226 -9.15 -20.59 -13.35
CA ASN A 226 -7.94 -21.15 -12.71
C ASN A 226 -8.15 -21.44 -11.21
N SER A 227 -9.03 -20.69 -10.54
CA SER A 227 -9.36 -20.89 -9.12
C SER A 227 -10.35 -22.03 -8.88
N LEU A 228 -11.20 -22.35 -9.87
CA LEU A 228 -12.14 -23.47 -9.84
C LEU A 228 -11.42 -24.80 -10.08
N SER A 229 -10.62 -25.21 -9.10
CA SER A 229 -9.99 -26.53 -9.12
C SER A 229 -11.04 -27.64 -8.88
N ASN A 230 -10.74 -28.86 -9.35
CA ASN A 230 -11.57 -30.06 -9.12
C ASN A 230 -11.89 -30.31 -7.63
N LYS A 231 -11.08 -29.77 -6.70
CA LYS A 231 -11.31 -29.85 -5.25
C LYS A 231 -12.40 -28.88 -4.79
N VAL A 232 -12.46 -27.69 -5.37
CA VAL A 232 -13.50 -26.67 -5.10
C VAL A 232 -14.83 -27.11 -5.71
N LEU A 233 -14.82 -27.68 -6.91
CA LEU A 233 -16.03 -28.20 -7.55
C LEU A 233 -16.70 -29.34 -6.76
N ARG A 234 -15.90 -30.20 -6.10
CA ARG A 234 -16.40 -31.29 -5.26
C ARG A 234 -16.98 -30.84 -3.91
N THR A 235 -16.60 -29.65 -3.45
CA THR A 235 -17.08 -29.06 -2.19
C THR A 235 -18.16 -28.00 -2.43
N TYR A 236 -18.61 -27.86 -3.68
CA TYR A 236 -19.66 -26.94 -4.07
C TYR A 236 -21.01 -27.33 -3.45
N GLU A 237 -21.34 -28.63 -3.45
CA GLU A 237 -22.57 -29.16 -2.84
C GLU A 237 -22.60 -28.97 -1.32
N ASP A 238 -21.44 -28.84 -0.66
CA ASP A 238 -21.32 -28.58 0.78
C ASP A 238 -21.43 -27.09 1.14
N GLN A 239 -21.47 -26.18 0.15
CA GLN A 239 -21.62 -24.75 0.41
C GLN A 239 -23.05 -24.40 0.84
N PRO A 240 -23.24 -23.33 1.63
CA PRO A 240 -24.58 -22.88 2.01
C PRO A 240 -25.46 -22.59 0.79
N ASP A 241 -26.73 -22.99 0.82
CA ASP A 241 -27.70 -22.80 -0.27
C ASP A 241 -27.75 -21.35 -0.80
N LYS A 242 -27.56 -20.38 0.10
CA LYS A 242 -27.53 -18.95 -0.24
C LYS A 242 -26.34 -18.57 -1.13
N VAL A 243 -25.20 -19.24 -0.97
CA VAL A 243 -24.00 -19.03 -1.78
C VAL A 243 -24.16 -19.71 -3.15
N GLN A 244 -24.73 -20.91 -3.18
CA GLN A 244 -25.02 -21.63 -4.42
C GLN A 244 -26.03 -20.88 -5.30
N GLN A 245 -27.12 -20.37 -4.70
CA GLN A 245 -28.12 -19.56 -5.39
C GLN A 245 -27.51 -18.27 -5.95
N ARG A 246 -26.75 -17.52 -5.15
CA ARG A 246 -26.11 -16.28 -5.62
C ARG A 246 -25.11 -16.52 -6.74
N LEU A 247 -24.36 -17.63 -6.71
CA LEU A 247 -23.45 -17.98 -7.79
C LEU A 247 -24.22 -18.31 -9.08
N ALA A 248 -25.28 -19.12 -8.98
CA ALA A 248 -26.13 -19.46 -10.11
C ALA A 248 -26.80 -18.22 -10.72
N ASP A 249 -27.34 -17.33 -9.89
CA ASP A 249 -27.96 -16.07 -10.33
C ASP A 249 -26.95 -15.17 -11.05
N ALA A 250 -25.73 -15.03 -10.50
CA ALA A 250 -24.68 -14.23 -11.12
C ALA A 250 -24.24 -14.79 -12.49
N PHE A 251 -24.16 -16.12 -12.63
CA PHE A 251 -23.86 -16.76 -13.93
C PHE A 251 -25.00 -16.61 -14.94
N ASN A 252 -26.25 -16.73 -14.50
CA ASN A 252 -27.42 -16.55 -15.36
C ASN A 252 -27.50 -15.10 -15.85
N GLU A 253 -27.31 -14.12 -14.97
CA GLU A 253 -27.31 -12.70 -15.34
C GLU A 253 -26.17 -12.36 -16.31
N LEU A 254 -24.97 -12.93 -16.09
CA LEU A 254 -23.84 -12.80 -17.01
C LEU A 254 -24.15 -13.44 -18.37
N SER A 255 -24.74 -14.63 -18.36
CA SER A 255 -25.13 -15.38 -19.57
C SER A 255 -26.21 -14.64 -20.36
N GLU A 256 -27.21 -14.06 -19.71
CA GLU A 256 -28.24 -13.23 -20.36
C GLU A 256 -27.64 -11.97 -21.00
N LYS A 257 -26.71 -11.30 -20.29
CA LYS A 257 -26.03 -10.10 -20.81
C LYS A 257 -25.10 -10.40 -21.98
N LEU A 258 -24.43 -11.56 -21.97
CA LEU A 258 -23.51 -11.98 -23.03
C LEU A 258 -24.21 -12.73 -24.18
N GLY A 259 -25.35 -13.37 -23.93
CA GLY A 259 -26.15 -14.09 -24.92
C GLY A 259 -26.82 -13.18 -25.95
N GLY A 260 -26.81 -11.86 -25.73
CA GLY A 260 -27.15 -10.86 -26.76
C GLY A 260 -25.98 -10.47 -27.67
N LEU A 261 -24.76 -10.96 -27.40
CA LEU A 261 -23.52 -10.60 -28.08
C LEU A 261 -22.85 -11.78 -28.82
N VAL A 262 -23.23 -13.02 -28.53
CA VAL A 262 -22.72 -14.26 -29.14
C VAL A 262 -23.78 -14.91 -30.03
#